data_AF-A0A938LB94-F1
#
_entry.id   AF-A0A938LB94-F1
#
_cell.length_a   1.000
_cell.length_b   1.000
_cell.length_c   1.000
_cell.angle_alpha   90.00
_cell.angle_beta   90.00
_cell.angle_gamma   90.00
#
_symmetry.space_group_name_H-M   'P 1'
#
loop_
_entity.id
_entity.type
_entity.pdbx_description
1 polymer ?
#
loop_
_entity_poly.entity_id
_entity_poly.type
_entity_poly.pdbx_seq_one_letter_code
_entity_poly.pdbx_strand_id
1 'polypeptide(L)'
;MPRPSVPTPIAGAARSKVETQRLAGKKATSQDLDEVRREARALKEKDNRVLMIGWVAGLVILGIAGGVMMYSKATQKHRVDTIAAYDKENEDILAKIKTFDATKEDGAKALKAYLESLGSKSKRDELKEEVNTANIRVARSLEGFIKQREFMTRLDKLESDVKNAGSLSSEQLQTLRVDRDTLESEGGGYGGDVLARLGSMRGTLDLSYARKLHTELSALPTAGAGAKATLTRYAQVEDIISAMWMKAAKDSNKALKEPLDAVMQAMVKEADEICSNVFTPEYIESQPWTDLLRGEQATRWVKSPAPGFSYDINSRGELRIIGPDPESKGDGVISIGDKDKWRDFVAELDLEITRGKFDMYVRAPVSSLVNVPVYGFTTEGEDALARGTAYPLRVKVIASSWEVSSDSSEFSSSEDMPLIWWKPRVGAIAFSVPIGTEFSIKKFRIKVLR
;
A
#
# COMPACT_ATOMS: atom_id res chain seq x y z
N MET A 1 20.85 21.64 -27.60
CA MET A 1 21.25 23.04 -27.88
C MET A 1 22.10 23.54 -26.72
N PRO A 2 23.42 23.68 -26.88
CA PRO A 2 24.31 24.12 -25.81
C PRO A 2 24.47 25.65 -25.83
N ARG A 3 24.32 26.30 -24.67
CA ARG A 3 24.75 27.70 -24.49
C ARG A 3 26.23 27.70 -24.09
N PRO A 4 27.08 28.51 -24.72
CA PRO A 4 28.45 28.67 -24.27
C PRO A 4 28.57 29.79 -23.23
N SER A 5 29.48 29.56 -22.29
CA SER A 5 30.27 30.54 -21.52
C SER A 5 31.06 31.46 -22.49
N VAL A 6 31.66 32.61 -22.15
CA VAL A 6 32.76 32.92 -21.20
C VAL A 6 32.87 34.48 -21.04
N PRO A 7 33.99 35.18 -20.67
CA PRO A 7 34.14 35.99 -19.45
C PRO A 7 34.47 37.50 -19.64
N THR A 8 34.76 38.13 -18.49
CA THR A 8 35.24 39.47 -18.09
C THR A 8 36.59 39.97 -18.75
N PRO A 9 37.21 41.09 -18.30
CA PRO A 9 37.10 42.52 -18.68
C PRO A 9 38.37 43.09 -19.39
N ILE A 10 38.33 44.31 -19.98
CA ILE A 10 39.54 45.13 -20.22
C ILE A 10 39.28 46.63 -20.05
N ALA A 11 40.19 47.28 -19.32
CA ALA A 11 40.33 48.72 -19.13
C ALA A 11 40.92 49.41 -20.38
N GLY A 12 40.53 50.66 -20.64
CA GLY A 12 41.13 51.49 -21.69
C GLY A 12 40.96 52.97 -21.40
N ALA A 13 42.09 53.63 -21.11
CA ALA A 13 42.21 55.06 -20.86
C ALA A 13 42.37 55.87 -22.17
N ALA A 14 42.22 57.19 -22.01
CA ALA A 14 42.87 58.30 -22.75
C ALA A 14 42.05 59.13 -23.76
N ARG A 15 41.66 60.32 -23.28
CA ARG A 15 42.00 61.70 -23.74
C ARG A 15 41.94 62.09 -25.24
N SER A 16 41.20 63.18 -25.49
CA SER A 16 41.64 64.43 -26.16
C SER A 16 40.67 65.56 -25.70
N LYS A 17 41.02 66.73 -25.13
CA LYS A 17 41.81 67.92 -25.56
C LYS A 17 41.35 68.46 -26.93
N VAL A 18 41.13 69.74 -27.21
CA VAL A 18 41.42 71.06 -26.58
C VAL A 18 40.77 72.08 -27.54
N GLU A 19 40.26 73.23 -27.06
CA GLU A 19 40.61 74.50 -27.74
C GLU A 19 40.45 75.73 -26.84
N THR A 20 41.62 76.30 -26.53
CA THR A 20 41.82 77.65 -25.99
C THR A 20 42.29 78.50 -27.16
N GLN A 21 41.70 79.68 -27.39
CA GLN A 21 42.39 80.73 -28.13
C GLN A 21 42.53 81.99 -27.27
N ARG A 22 43.69 82.61 -27.48
CA ARG A 22 44.39 83.58 -26.65
C ARG A 22 44.93 84.64 -27.62
N LEU A 23 45.26 85.80 -27.06
CA LEU A 23 46.16 86.84 -27.60
C LEU A 23 45.49 87.77 -28.65
N ALA A 24 45.86 89.04 -28.81
CA ALA A 24 47.04 89.78 -28.39
C ALA A 24 46.72 91.29 -28.24
N GLY A 25 47.58 92.01 -27.53
CA GLY A 25 47.53 93.48 -27.45
C GLY A 25 48.47 94.20 -28.43
N LYS A 26 48.34 95.53 -28.55
CA LYS A 26 49.47 96.50 -28.64
C LYS A 26 49.01 97.98 -28.69
N LYS A 27 49.66 98.78 -27.83
CA LYS A 27 50.24 100.15 -27.95
C LYS A 27 49.43 101.39 -28.42
N ALA A 28 49.32 102.34 -27.46
CA ALA A 28 49.73 103.77 -27.44
C ALA A 28 49.08 104.82 -28.36
N THR A 29 48.64 105.95 -27.78
CA THR A 29 49.22 107.31 -27.92
C THR A 29 48.60 108.27 -26.85
N SER A 30 49.36 109.32 -26.54
CA SER A 30 49.29 110.33 -25.47
C SER A 30 48.27 111.47 -25.63
N GLN A 31 48.18 112.30 -24.57
CA GLN A 31 47.33 113.49 -24.30
C GLN A 31 46.15 113.07 -23.39
N ASP A 32 45.95 113.56 -22.17
CA ASP A 32 46.26 114.85 -21.56
C ASP A 32 46.29 114.62 -20.02
N LEU A 33 47.41 114.91 -19.35
CA LEU A 33 47.77 114.30 -18.05
C LEU A 33 47.71 115.26 -16.86
N ASP A 34 46.99 116.38 -16.98
CA ASP A 34 46.85 117.36 -15.90
C ASP A 34 45.40 117.61 -15.43
N GLU A 35 44.38 117.03 -16.07
CA GLU A 35 42.97 117.19 -15.67
C GLU A 35 42.43 116.05 -14.79
N VAL A 36 42.98 114.83 -14.90
CA VAL A 36 42.53 113.63 -14.15
C VAL A 36 43.00 113.63 -12.67
N ARG A 37 44.00 114.45 -12.33
CA ARG A 37 44.54 114.53 -10.95
C ARG A 37 43.65 115.31 -9.97
N ARG A 38 42.58 115.97 -10.43
CA ARG A 38 41.54 116.56 -9.56
C ARG A 38 40.35 115.62 -9.29
N GLU A 39 40.10 114.61 -10.12
CA GLU A 39 39.01 113.64 -9.89
C GLU A 39 39.45 112.37 -9.12
N ALA A 40 40.74 112.04 -9.09
CA ALA A 40 41.26 110.82 -8.43
C ALA A 40 41.18 110.81 -6.89
N ARG A 41 40.86 111.94 -6.23
CA ARG A 41 40.60 111.97 -4.77
C ARG A 41 39.13 111.80 -4.39
N ALA A 42 38.20 111.78 -5.36
CA ALA A 42 36.79 111.49 -5.12
C ALA A 42 36.39 110.02 -5.39
N LEU A 43 37.20 109.25 -6.13
CA LEU A 43 36.90 107.84 -6.48
C LEU A 43 37.50 106.78 -5.54
N LYS A 44 38.51 107.12 -4.72
CA LYS A 44 39.11 106.18 -3.75
C LYS A 44 38.18 105.76 -2.60
N GLU A 45 37.06 106.46 -2.40
CA GLU A 45 36.08 106.11 -1.38
C GLU A 45 34.97 105.16 -1.90
N LYS A 46 34.82 105.01 -3.22
CA LYS A 46 33.86 104.07 -3.83
C LYS A 46 34.45 102.68 -4.14
N ASP A 47 35.74 102.57 -4.42
CA ASP A 47 36.39 101.30 -4.78
C ASP A 47 36.51 100.31 -3.60
N ASN A 48 36.69 100.81 -2.37
CA ASN A 48 36.84 99.94 -1.20
C ASN A 48 35.52 99.24 -0.80
N ARG A 49 34.36 99.80 -1.20
CA ARG A 49 33.05 99.15 -0.99
C ARG A 49 32.78 98.04 -2.01
N VAL A 50 33.16 98.21 -3.26
CA VAL A 50 32.89 97.22 -4.33
C VAL A 50 33.75 95.96 -4.16
N LEU A 51 35.02 96.12 -3.76
CA LEU A 51 35.90 94.97 -3.49
C LEU A 51 35.44 94.15 -2.28
N MET A 52 34.95 94.83 -1.22
CA MET A 52 34.41 94.18 -0.03
C MET A 52 33.10 93.42 -0.33
N ILE A 53 32.23 93.99 -1.17
CA ILE A 53 31.00 93.31 -1.64
C ILE A 53 31.34 92.06 -2.47
N GLY A 54 32.39 92.11 -3.30
CA GLY A 54 32.85 90.96 -4.09
C GLY A 54 33.34 89.77 -3.25
N TRP A 55 34.10 90.04 -2.19
CA TRP A 55 34.57 89.00 -1.25
C TRP A 55 33.43 88.38 -0.44
N VAL A 56 32.47 89.20 0.01
CA VAL A 56 31.27 88.71 0.71
C VAL A 56 30.41 87.86 -0.22
N ALA A 57 30.21 88.27 -1.48
CA ALA A 57 29.44 87.49 -2.45
C ALA A 57 30.12 86.14 -2.77
N GLY A 58 31.45 86.10 -2.90
CA GLY A 58 32.19 84.86 -3.13
C GLY A 58 32.11 83.87 -1.95
N LEU A 59 32.19 84.36 -0.71
CA LEU A 59 32.02 83.55 0.50
C LEU A 59 30.59 83.01 0.65
N VAL A 60 29.58 83.79 0.28
CA VAL A 60 28.18 83.37 0.30
C VAL A 60 27.92 82.26 -0.73
N ILE A 61 28.46 82.38 -1.94
CA ILE A 61 28.30 81.34 -2.98
C ILE A 61 29.01 80.03 -2.59
N LEU A 62 30.23 80.11 -2.05
CA LEU A 62 30.95 78.92 -1.55
C LEU A 62 30.26 78.30 -0.33
N GLY A 63 29.70 79.11 0.57
CA GLY A 63 28.92 78.65 1.72
C GLY A 63 27.63 77.93 1.30
N ILE A 64 26.93 78.45 0.28
CA ILE A 64 25.72 77.81 -0.29
C ILE A 64 26.09 76.50 -0.99
N ALA A 65 27.14 76.47 -1.81
CA ALA A 65 27.60 75.25 -2.49
C ALA A 65 28.06 74.17 -1.50
N GLY A 66 28.79 74.55 -0.44
CA GLY A 66 29.19 73.65 0.65
C GLY A 66 27.98 73.14 1.46
N GLY A 67 27.00 74.00 1.72
CA GLY A 67 25.74 73.65 2.39
C GLY A 67 24.91 72.64 1.58
N VAL A 68 24.79 72.83 0.26
CA VAL A 68 24.08 71.90 -0.63
C VAL A 68 24.80 70.55 -0.72
N MET A 69 26.13 70.53 -0.80
CA MET A 69 26.90 69.27 -0.82
C MET A 69 26.85 68.53 0.53
N MET A 70 26.86 69.24 1.65
CA MET A 70 26.68 68.62 2.97
C MET A 70 25.24 68.11 3.17
N TYR A 71 24.24 68.84 2.70
CA TYR A 71 22.85 68.40 2.71
C TYR A 71 22.62 67.18 1.80
N SER A 72 23.22 67.15 0.61
CA SER A 72 23.15 65.99 -0.30
C SER A 72 23.88 64.76 0.25
N LYS A 73 25.04 64.94 0.90
CA LYS A 73 25.76 63.85 1.58
C LYS A 73 25.04 63.39 2.85
N ALA A 74 24.43 64.29 3.62
CA ALA A 74 23.64 63.94 4.80
C ALA A 74 22.37 63.19 4.43
N THR A 75 21.69 63.59 3.35
CA THR A 75 20.52 62.87 2.83
C THR A 75 20.89 61.55 2.15
N GLN A 76 22.04 61.45 1.48
CA GLN A 76 22.57 60.15 1.01
C GLN A 76 22.92 59.23 2.17
N LYS A 77 23.62 59.73 3.19
CA LYS A 77 23.99 58.95 4.37
C LYS A 77 22.75 58.47 5.12
N HIS A 78 21.75 59.34 5.32
CA HIS A 78 20.49 58.95 5.94
C HIS A 78 19.74 57.90 5.09
N ARG A 79 19.77 57.99 3.75
CA ARG A 79 19.19 56.96 2.88
C ARG A 79 19.93 55.62 2.98
N VAL A 80 21.25 55.63 2.97
CA VAL A 80 22.09 54.43 3.13
C VAL A 80 21.88 53.80 4.50
N ASP A 81 21.87 54.60 5.58
CA ASP A 81 21.65 54.13 6.94
C ASP A 81 20.23 53.56 7.12
N THR A 82 19.21 54.15 6.48
CA THR A 82 17.85 53.58 6.48
C THR A 82 17.77 52.27 5.72
N ILE A 83 18.40 52.15 4.55
CA ILE A 83 18.43 50.90 3.76
C ILE A 83 19.15 49.81 4.56
N ALA A 84 20.30 50.12 5.17
CA ALA A 84 21.04 49.17 6.00
C ALA A 84 20.24 48.71 7.23
N ALA A 85 19.45 49.60 7.84
CA ALA A 85 18.55 49.24 8.95
C ALA A 85 17.38 48.34 8.47
N TYR A 86 16.84 48.59 7.28
CA TYR A 86 15.82 47.74 6.65
C TYR A 86 16.36 46.34 6.31
N ASP A 87 17.56 46.27 5.72
CA ASP A 87 18.21 45.00 5.37
C ASP A 87 18.52 44.19 6.63
N LYS A 88 19.06 44.85 7.67
CA LYS A 88 19.30 44.20 8.97
C LYS A 88 18.03 43.68 9.62
N GLU A 89 16.93 44.44 9.57
CA GLU A 89 15.63 43.98 10.09
C GLU A 89 15.12 42.74 9.32
N ASN A 90 15.28 42.72 7.99
CA ASN A 90 14.91 41.58 7.17
C ASN A 90 15.79 40.36 7.49
N GLU A 91 17.11 40.53 7.63
CA GLU A 91 18.04 39.47 8.05
C GLU A 91 17.70 38.91 9.44
N ASP A 92 17.37 39.79 10.41
CA ASP A 92 16.96 39.40 11.76
C ASP A 92 15.66 38.57 11.74
N ILE A 93 14.69 38.93 10.88
CA ILE A 93 13.46 38.16 10.68
C ILE A 93 13.78 36.77 10.12
N LEU A 94 14.61 36.68 9.08
CA LEU A 94 14.99 35.40 8.47
C LEU A 94 15.79 34.52 9.44
N ALA A 95 16.71 35.12 10.20
CA ALA A 95 17.45 34.43 11.25
C ALA A 95 16.48 33.88 12.31
N LYS A 96 15.50 34.67 12.73
CA LYS A 96 14.49 34.25 13.71
C LYS A 96 13.62 33.11 13.19
N ILE A 97 13.16 33.16 11.94
CA ILE A 97 12.42 32.05 11.29
C ILE A 97 13.22 30.74 11.39
N LYS A 98 14.53 30.78 11.13
CA LYS A 98 15.41 29.60 11.19
C LYS A 98 15.62 29.04 12.59
N THR A 99 15.38 29.83 13.65
CA THR A 99 15.50 29.34 15.04
C THR A 99 14.33 28.44 15.47
N PHE A 100 13.19 28.48 14.77
CA PHE A 100 12.05 27.65 15.11
C PHE A 100 12.16 26.26 14.47
N ASP A 101 12.06 25.23 15.31
CA ASP A 101 12.02 23.85 14.86
C ASP A 101 10.60 23.44 14.43
N ALA A 102 10.27 23.66 13.16
CA ALA A 102 8.99 23.27 12.58
C ALA A 102 8.78 21.74 12.51
N THR A 103 9.76 20.92 12.87
CA THR A 103 9.62 19.46 12.98
C THR A 103 9.06 19.01 14.33
N LYS A 104 8.86 19.96 15.26
CA LYS A 104 8.18 19.74 16.55
C LYS A 104 6.88 20.55 16.60
N GLU A 105 5.87 20.01 17.27
CA GLU A 105 4.54 20.65 17.33
C GLU A 105 4.61 22.06 17.94
N ASP A 106 5.30 22.20 19.07
CA ASP A 106 5.45 23.50 19.74
C ASP A 106 6.26 24.49 18.90
N GLY A 107 7.29 24.02 18.18
CA GLY A 107 8.09 24.85 17.29
C GLY A 107 7.31 25.30 16.04
N ALA A 108 6.46 24.44 15.48
CA ALA A 108 5.55 24.80 14.39
C ALA A 108 4.48 25.81 14.83
N LYS A 109 3.90 25.65 16.03
CA LYS A 109 2.95 26.62 16.62
C LYS A 109 3.63 27.97 16.89
N ALA A 110 4.83 27.97 17.47
CA ALA A 110 5.58 29.18 17.75
C ALA A 110 5.99 29.91 16.47
N LEU A 111 6.41 29.17 15.43
CA LEU A 111 6.70 29.75 14.12
C LEU A 111 5.44 30.34 13.48
N LYS A 112 4.29 29.65 13.54
CA LYS A 112 3.01 30.17 13.06
C LYS A 112 2.66 31.53 13.70
N ALA A 113 2.70 31.58 15.03
CA ALA A 113 2.42 32.80 15.79
C ALA A 113 3.40 33.93 15.45
N TYR A 114 4.69 33.60 15.28
CA TYR A 114 5.69 34.59 14.85
C TYR A 114 5.40 35.13 13.44
N LEU A 115 5.09 34.26 12.46
CA LEU A 115 4.76 34.68 11.09
C LEU A 115 3.49 35.55 11.05
N GLU A 116 2.47 35.21 11.84
CA GLU A 116 1.25 36.03 12.00
C GLU A 116 1.57 37.41 12.63
N SER A 117 2.52 37.47 13.57
CA SER A 117 2.94 38.73 14.22
C SER A 117 3.67 39.70 13.28
N LEU A 118 4.23 39.22 12.15
CA LEU A 118 4.95 40.07 11.19
C LEU A 118 4.02 41.04 10.44
N GLY A 119 2.71 40.77 10.37
CA GLY A 119 1.71 41.66 9.78
C GLY A 119 2.11 42.15 8.38
N SER A 120 2.19 43.47 8.18
CA SER A 120 2.59 44.07 6.90
C SER A 120 4.05 43.81 6.50
N LYS A 121 4.95 43.49 7.45
CA LYS A 121 6.37 43.20 7.18
C LYS A 121 6.55 41.92 6.36
N SER A 122 5.62 40.97 6.48
CA SER A 122 5.59 39.73 5.69
C SER A 122 5.37 39.94 4.18
N LYS A 123 4.87 41.12 3.78
CA LYS A 123 4.55 41.46 2.39
C LYS A 123 5.71 42.14 1.65
N ARG A 124 6.85 42.36 2.32
CA ARG A 124 8.06 42.91 1.69
C ARG A 124 8.60 41.92 0.66
N ASP A 125 8.97 42.40 -0.52
CA ASP A 125 9.37 41.55 -1.65
C ASP A 125 10.57 40.65 -1.30
N GLU A 126 11.50 41.14 -0.46
CA GLU A 126 12.69 40.40 -0.04
C GLU A 126 12.39 39.27 0.97
N LEU A 127 11.26 39.35 1.69
CA LEU A 127 10.86 38.35 2.71
C LEU A 127 9.78 37.39 2.22
N LYS A 128 9.06 37.77 1.16
CA LYS A 128 7.84 37.11 0.72
C LYS A 128 8.03 35.63 0.40
N GLU A 129 9.12 35.27 -0.29
CA GLU A 129 9.40 33.88 -0.67
C GLU A 129 9.72 33.00 0.54
N GLU A 130 10.59 33.48 1.44
CA GLU A 130 11.01 32.75 2.64
C GLU A 130 9.88 32.63 3.66
N VAL A 131 9.11 33.71 3.87
CA VAL A 131 7.91 33.69 4.71
C VAL A 131 6.85 32.74 4.15
N ASN A 132 6.65 32.72 2.83
CA ASN A 132 5.73 31.77 2.20
C ASN A 132 6.22 30.32 2.35
N THR A 133 7.51 30.07 2.17
CA THR A 133 8.12 28.74 2.37
C THR A 133 7.98 28.27 3.83
N ALA A 134 8.21 29.17 4.79
CA ALA A 134 8.00 28.90 6.21
C ALA A 134 6.52 28.62 6.53
N ASN A 135 5.58 29.39 5.97
CA ASN A 135 4.14 29.15 6.11
C ASN A 135 3.71 27.77 5.57
N ILE A 136 4.18 27.38 4.38
CA ILE A 136 3.88 26.06 3.80
C ILE A 136 4.44 24.95 4.70
N ARG A 137 5.67 25.11 5.21
CA ARG A 137 6.29 24.15 6.13
C ARG A 137 5.48 23.98 7.42
N VAL A 138 5.12 25.10 8.06
CA VAL A 138 4.29 25.11 9.27
C VAL A 138 2.94 24.45 9.03
N ALA A 139 2.26 24.80 7.93
CA ALA A 139 0.96 24.23 7.59
C ALA A 139 1.04 22.70 7.44
N ARG A 140 2.04 22.20 6.69
CA ARG A 140 2.27 20.76 6.52
C ARG A 140 2.61 20.05 7.83
N SER A 141 3.48 20.64 8.65
CA SER A 141 3.85 20.06 9.94
C SER A 141 2.64 19.98 10.88
N LEU A 142 1.87 21.07 11.01
CA LEU A 142 0.68 21.10 11.86
C LEU A 142 -0.40 20.12 11.38
N GLU A 143 -0.65 20.03 10.07
CA GLU A 143 -1.54 19.02 9.51
C GLU A 143 -1.04 17.59 9.80
N GLY A 144 0.27 17.36 9.70
CA GLY A 144 0.92 16.10 10.07
C GLY A 144 0.70 15.73 11.53
N PHE A 145 0.89 16.66 12.47
CA PHE A 145 0.63 16.43 13.89
C PHE A 145 -0.84 16.18 14.20
N ILE A 146 -1.77 16.87 13.51
CA ILE A 146 -3.21 16.62 13.64
C ILE A 146 -3.53 15.18 13.22
N LYS A 147 -3.07 14.76 12.03
CA LYS A 147 -3.26 13.38 11.53
C LYS A 147 -2.65 12.34 12.45
N GLN A 148 -1.43 12.59 12.96
CA GLN A 148 -0.77 11.72 13.92
C GLN A 148 -1.60 11.56 15.20
N ARG A 149 -2.12 12.65 15.76
CA ARG A 149 -2.96 12.61 16.97
C ARG A 149 -4.28 11.89 16.74
N GLU A 150 -4.94 12.14 15.62
CA GLU A 150 -6.17 11.44 15.23
C GLU A 150 -5.93 9.94 15.08
N PHE A 151 -4.84 9.57 14.42
CA PHE A 151 -4.41 8.18 14.30
C PHE A 151 -4.17 7.53 15.66
N MET A 152 -3.38 8.17 16.54
CA MET A 152 -3.10 7.63 17.88
C MET A 152 -4.37 7.53 18.74
N THR A 153 -5.28 8.49 18.63
CA THR A 153 -6.59 8.44 19.32
C THR A 153 -7.43 7.25 18.84
N ARG A 154 -7.45 7.00 17.52
CA ARG A 154 -8.13 5.82 16.95
C ARG A 154 -7.47 4.52 17.41
N LEU A 155 -6.14 4.48 17.44
CA LEU A 155 -5.36 3.33 17.92
C LEU A 155 -5.65 3.02 19.39
N ASP A 156 -5.66 4.03 20.26
CA ASP A 156 -5.93 3.87 21.69
C ASP A 156 -7.38 3.42 21.94
N LYS A 157 -8.33 3.97 21.18
CA LYS A 157 -9.73 3.51 21.20
C LYS A 157 -9.82 2.04 20.79
N LEU A 158 -9.21 1.67 19.67
CA LEU A 158 -9.19 0.29 19.21
C LEU A 158 -8.59 -0.63 20.26
N GLU A 159 -7.46 -0.26 20.88
CA GLU A 159 -6.84 -1.08 21.93
C GLU A 159 -7.76 -1.26 23.15
N SER A 160 -8.50 -0.22 23.54
CA SER A 160 -9.51 -0.28 24.59
C SER A 160 -10.66 -1.23 24.22
N ASP A 161 -11.15 -1.17 22.99
CA ASP A 161 -12.23 -2.04 22.50
C ASP A 161 -11.76 -3.51 22.41
N VAL A 162 -10.52 -3.75 21.98
CA VAL A 162 -9.89 -5.09 21.92
C VAL A 162 -9.77 -5.73 23.30
N LYS A 163 -9.48 -4.96 24.35
CA LYS A 163 -9.46 -5.47 25.74
C LYS A 163 -10.81 -6.01 26.18
N ASN A 164 -11.90 -5.52 25.58
CA ASN A 164 -13.27 -5.96 25.84
C ASN A 164 -13.81 -6.90 24.75
N ALA A 165 -12.97 -7.43 23.85
CA ALA A 165 -13.41 -8.23 22.71
C ALA A 165 -14.32 -9.42 23.06
N GLY A 166 -14.13 -10.04 24.24
CA GLY A 166 -14.93 -11.19 24.68
C GLY A 166 -16.43 -10.90 24.90
N SER A 167 -16.83 -9.64 25.10
CA SER A 167 -18.23 -9.25 25.31
C SER A 167 -18.93 -8.75 24.04
N LEU A 168 -18.19 -8.58 22.95
CA LEU A 168 -18.70 -8.02 21.70
C LEU A 168 -19.42 -9.09 20.84
N SER A 169 -20.30 -8.64 19.95
CA SER A 169 -20.90 -9.48 18.92
C SER A 169 -19.90 -9.84 17.81
N SER A 170 -20.19 -10.88 17.01
CA SER A 170 -19.37 -11.23 15.85
C SER A 170 -19.26 -10.06 14.85
N GLU A 171 -20.34 -9.33 14.62
CA GLU A 171 -20.36 -8.14 13.75
C GLU A 171 -19.47 -6.99 14.27
N GLN A 172 -19.51 -6.72 15.58
CA GLN A 172 -18.66 -5.72 16.21
C GLN A 172 -17.18 -6.12 16.10
N LEU A 173 -16.87 -7.38 16.38
CA LEU A 173 -15.51 -7.91 16.25
C LEU A 173 -15.01 -7.83 14.81
N GLN A 174 -15.86 -8.15 13.82
CA GLN A 174 -15.51 -8.01 12.41
C GLN A 174 -15.22 -6.55 12.04
N THR A 175 -15.98 -5.60 12.58
CA THR A 175 -15.74 -4.17 12.38
C THR A 175 -14.39 -3.75 12.96
N LEU A 176 -14.07 -4.16 14.19
CA LEU A 176 -12.77 -3.88 14.81
C LEU A 176 -11.60 -4.51 14.03
N ARG A 177 -11.80 -5.68 13.42
CA ARG A 177 -10.78 -6.30 12.55
C ARG A 177 -10.49 -5.45 11.32
N VAL A 178 -11.53 -4.93 10.66
CA VAL A 178 -11.40 -4.04 9.51
C VAL A 178 -10.76 -2.71 9.90
N ASP A 179 -11.17 -2.12 11.03
CA ASP A 179 -10.57 -0.89 11.54
C ASP A 179 -9.09 -1.08 11.87
N ARG A 180 -8.72 -2.24 12.45
CA ARG A 180 -7.34 -2.61 12.71
C ARG A 180 -6.52 -2.78 11.44
N ASP A 181 -7.04 -3.49 10.43
CA ASP A 181 -6.37 -3.63 9.12
C ASP A 181 -6.19 -2.26 8.44
N THR A 182 -7.17 -1.36 8.58
CA THR A 182 -7.10 0.02 8.09
C THR A 182 -5.98 0.79 8.78
N LEU A 183 -5.93 0.78 10.12
CA LEU A 183 -4.87 1.42 10.89
C LEU A 183 -3.48 0.81 10.61
N GLU A 184 -3.40 -0.49 10.32
CA GLU A 184 -2.15 -1.14 9.95
C GLU A 184 -1.63 -0.64 8.59
N SER A 185 -2.52 -0.41 7.63
CA SER A 185 -2.17 0.18 6.34
C SER A 185 -1.73 1.64 6.44
N GLU A 186 -2.34 2.42 7.34
CA GLU A 186 -1.98 3.81 7.63
C GLU A 186 -0.72 3.91 8.53
N GLY A 187 -0.43 2.86 9.29
CA GLY A 187 0.54 2.82 10.38
C GLY A 187 2.02 2.90 9.98
N GLY A 188 2.35 2.62 8.72
CA GLY A 188 3.73 2.51 8.25
C GLY A 188 4.59 3.78 8.46
N GLY A 189 3.96 4.95 8.54
CA GLY A 189 4.64 6.24 8.78
C GLY A 189 4.89 6.58 10.26
N TYR A 190 4.36 5.80 11.21
CA TYR A 190 4.37 6.15 12.64
C TYR A 190 5.33 5.30 13.49
N GLY A 191 6.12 4.42 12.87
CA GLY A 191 7.18 3.64 13.53
C GLY A 191 6.80 2.21 13.91
N GLY A 192 7.82 1.43 14.30
CA GLY A 192 7.67 -0.01 14.59
C GLY A 192 6.76 -0.34 15.78
N ASP A 193 6.72 0.53 16.79
CA ASP A 193 5.91 0.30 18.01
C ASP A 193 4.40 0.29 17.70
N VAL A 194 3.96 1.15 16.78
CA VAL A 194 2.56 1.19 16.33
C VAL A 194 2.20 -0.13 15.62
N LEU A 195 3.06 -0.61 14.73
CA LEU A 195 2.85 -1.88 14.04
C LEU A 195 2.87 -3.06 15.00
N ALA A 196 3.74 -3.03 16.02
CA ALA A 196 3.78 -4.06 17.06
C ALA A 196 2.49 -4.10 17.89
N ARG A 197 1.94 -2.93 18.27
CA ARG A 197 0.64 -2.82 18.96
C ARG A 197 -0.51 -3.37 18.10
N LEU A 198 -0.56 -3.02 16.81
CA LEU A 198 -1.58 -3.54 15.90
C LEU A 198 -1.45 -5.05 15.67
N GLY A 199 -0.21 -5.56 15.62
CA GLY A 199 0.09 -6.99 15.52
C GLY A 199 -0.37 -7.78 16.74
N SER A 200 -0.22 -7.24 17.95
CA SER A 200 -0.71 -7.91 19.17
C SER A 200 -2.24 -7.92 19.23
N MET A 201 -2.89 -6.82 18.85
CA MET A 201 -4.36 -6.73 18.78
C MET A 201 -4.97 -7.74 17.80
N ARG A 202 -4.30 -8.01 16.67
CA ARG A 202 -4.74 -9.01 15.67
C ARG A 202 -5.02 -10.36 16.33
N GLY A 203 -4.09 -10.86 17.15
CA GLY A 203 -4.23 -12.17 17.79
C GLY A 203 -5.46 -12.26 18.69
N THR A 204 -5.68 -11.25 19.53
CA THR A 204 -6.84 -11.18 20.42
C THR A 204 -8.16 -11.05 19.66
N LEU A 205 -8.20 -10.23 18.61
CA LEU A 205 -9.41 -10.04 17.79
C LEU A 205 -9.76 -11.29 16.99
N ASP A 206 -8.79 -11.88 16.28
CA ASP A 206 -9.03 -13.07 15.45
C ASP A 206 -9.50 -14.24 16.31
N LEU A 207 -8.87 -14.47 17.47
CA LEU A 207 -9.28 -15.54 18.38
C LEU A 207 -10.66 -15.29 18.99
N SER A 208 -10.93 -14.07 19.47
CA SER A 208 -12.25 -13.71 20.03
C SER A 208 -13.36 -13.86 18.98
N TYR A 209 -13.09 -13.42 17.75
CA TYR A 209 -14.04 -13.54 16.64
C TYR A 209 -14.28 -15.00 16.26
N ALA A 210 -13.24 -15.83 16.13
CA ALA A 210 -13.38 -17.26 15.86
C ALA A 210 -14.22 -17.97 16.93
N ARG A 211 -13.95 -17.70 18.22
CA ARG A 211 -14.73 -18.25 19.34
C ARG A 211 -16.18 -17.79 19.33
N LYS A 212 -16.42 -16.51 18.99
CA LYS A 212 -17.78 -15.96 18.92
C LYS A 212 -18.58 -16.60 17.79
N LEU A 213 -17.99 -16.73 16.61
CA LEU A 213 -18.60 -17.43 15.48
C LEU A 213 -18.91 -18.89 15.84
N HIS A 214 -17.98 -19.59 16.49
CA HIS A 214 -18.22 -20.96 16.95
C HIS A 214 -19.37 -21.03 17.97
N THR A 215 -19.40 -20.13 18.95
CA THR A 215 -20.51 -20.06 19.93
C THR A 215 -21.87 -19.83 19.25
N GLU A 216 -21.91 -18.94 18.24
CA GLU A 216 -23.12 -18.68 17.45
C GLU A 216 -23.55 -19.90 16.63
N LEU A 217 -22.60 -20.67 16.09
CA LEU A 217 -22.87 -21.94 15.39
C LEU A 217 -23.46 -23.00 16.31
N SER A 218 -22.86 -23.21 17.49
CA SER A 218 -23.30 -24.24 18.44
C SER A 218 -24.69 -23.96 19.02
N ALA A 219 -25.21 -22.73 18.86
CA ALA A 219 -26.58 -22.36 19.23
C ALA A 219 -27.62 -22.68 18.14
N LEU A 220 -27.20 -23.06 16.92
CA LEU A 220 -28.09 -23.38 15.81
C LEU A 220 -28.68 -24.80 15.95
N PRO A 221 -29.86 -25.06 15.36
CA PRO A 221 -30.45 -26.40 15.38
C PRO A 221 -29.58 -27.40 14.61
N THR A 222 -29.18 -28.48 15.28
CA THR A 222 -28.32 -29.54 14.74
C THR A 222 -29.09 -30.74 14.16
N ALA A 223 -30.43 -30.72 14.26
CA ALA A 223 -31.32 -31.78 13.81
C ALA A 223 -32.54 -31.25 13.03
N GLY A 224 -33.22 -32.16 12.33
CA GLY A 224 -34.44 -31.85 11.58
C GLY A 224 -34.20 -30.91 10.39
N ALA A 225 -35.25 -30.16 10.01
CA ALA A 225 -35.24 -29.29 8.83
C ALA A 225 -34.16 -28.18 8.87
N GLY A 226 -33.70 -27.79 10.06
CA GLY A 226 -32.67 -26.75 10.23
C GLY A 226 -31.23 -27.22 10.00
N ALA A 227 -30.96 -28.53 10.10
CA ALA A 227 -29.60 -29.05 10.16
C ALA A 227 -28.77 -28.78 8.89
N LYS A 228 -29.39 -28.80 7.70
CA LYS A 228 -28.70 -28.47 6.44
C LYS A 228 -28.29 -27.00 6.35
N ALA A 229 -29.15 -26.09 6.84
CA ALA A 229 -28.83 -24.68 6.93
C ALA A 229 -27.68 -24.44 7.93
N THR A 230 -27.70 -25.15 9.05
CA THR A 230 -26.61 -25.16 10.04
C THR A 230 -25.30 -25.64 9.41
N LEU A 231 -25.28 -26.77 8.70
CA LEU A 231 -24.08 -27.27 7.99
C LEU A 231 -23.52 -26.28 6.96
N THR A 232 -24.39 -25.52 6.29
CA THR A 232 -24.00 -24.45 5.36
C THR A 232 -23.32 -23.31 6.12
N ARG A 233 -23.83 -22.94 7.30
CA ARG A 233 -23.22 -21.91 8.14
C ARG A 233 -21.88 -22.36 8.73
N TYR A 234 -21.77 -23.62 9.16
CA TYR A 234 -20.50 -24.23 9.58
C TYR A 234 -19.47 -24.15 8.45
N ALA A 235 -19.83 -24.50 7.21
CA ALA A 235 -18.93 -24.39 6.06
C ALA A 235 -18.39 -22.97 5.84
N GLN A 236 -19.23 -21.94 5.93
CA GLN A 236 -18.82 -20.54 5.78
C GLN A 236 -17.84 -20.09 6.87
N VAL A 237 -18.13 -20.44 8.12
CA VAL A 237 -17.27 -20.10 9.27
C VAL A 237 -15.97 -20.89 9.24
N GLU A 238 -16.02 -22.16 8.82
CA GLU A 238 -14.84 -23.00 8.62
C GLU A 238 -13.85 -22.38 7.63
N ASP A 239 -14.32 -21.83 6.50
CA ASP A 239 -13.46 -21.12 5.55
C ASP A 239 -12.81 -19.88 6.16
N ILE A 240 -13.59 -19.11 6.94
CA ILE A 240 -13.11 -17.89 7.60
C ILE A 240 -12.00 -18.24 8.63
N ILE A 241 -12.25 -19.21 9.50
CA ILE A 241 -11.29 -19.61 10.55
C ILE A 241 -10.08 -20.32 9.91
N SER A 242 -10.27 -21.11 8.85
CA SER A 242 -9.18 -21.76 8.11
C SER A 242 -8.24 -20.72 7.49
N ALA A 243 -8.79 -19.64 6.93
CA ALA A 243 -7.98 -18.53 6.40
C ALA A 243 -7.17 -17.83 7.51
N MET A 244 -7.76 -17.61 8.69
CA MET A 244 -7.03 -17.05 9.85
C MET A 244 -5.92 -18.00 10.31
N TRP A 245 -6.23 -19.29 10.38
CA TRP A 245 -5.27 -20.33 10.77
C TRP A 245 -4.10 -20.42 9.80
N MET A 246 -4.36 -20.45 8.49
CA MET A 246 -3.32 -20.47 7.46
C MET A 246 -2.44 -19.22 7.53
N LYS A 247 -3.03 -18.05 7.78
CA LYS A 247 -2.27 -16.81 7.99
C LYS A 247 -1.39 -16.89 9.23
N ALA A 248 -1.93 -17.34 10.36
CA ALA A 248 -1.16 -17.53 11.59
C ALA A 248 -0.01 -18.54 11.42
N ALA A 249 -0.24 -19.62 10.66
CA ALA A 249 0.79 -20.60 10.32
C ALA A 249 1.88 -20.00 9.42
N LYS A 250 1.50 -19.23 8.40
CA LYS A 250 2.43 -18.53 7.51
C LYS A 250 3.30 -17.51 8.27
N ASP A 251 2.69 -16.79 9.20
CA ASP A 251 3.36 -15.78 10.04
C ASP A 251 4.15 -16.42 11.21
N SER A 252 4.17 -17.76 11.33
CA SER A 252 4.77 -18.51 12.44
C SER A 252 4.27 -18.08 13.83
N ASN A 253 3.05 -17.55 13.92
CA ASN A 253 2.45 -17.07 15.16
C ASN A 253 1.81 -18.23 15.94
N LYS A 254 2.63 -18.98 16.69
CA LYS A 254 2.17 -20.12 17.50
C LYS A 254 1.10 -19.73 18.53
N ALA A 255 1.24 -18.56 19.15
CA ALA A 255 0.33 -18.08 20.18
C ALA A 255 -1.11 -17.86 19.68
N LEU A 256 -1.29 -17.57 18.39
CA LEU A 256 -2.60 -17.51 17.75
C LEU A 256 -3.00 -18.85 17.13
N LYS A 257 -2.05 -19.55 16.51
CA LYS A 257 -2.30 -20.81 15.82
C LYS A 257 -2.88 -21.87 16.76
N GLU A 258 -2.24 -22.13 17.91
CA GLU A 258 -2.65 -23.20 18.83
C GLU A 258 -4.08 -23.01 19.37
N PRO A 259 -4.49 -21.81 19.82
CA PRO A 259 -5.89 -21.58 20.18
C PRO A 259 -6.87 -21.74 19.02
N LEU A 260 -6.48 -21.39 17.79
CA LEU A 260 -7.31 -21.60 16.59
C LEU A 260 -7.43 -23.09 16.25
N ASP A 261 -6.39 -23.91 16.48
CA ASP A 261 -6.45 -25.37 16.32
C ASP A 261 -7.59 -25.94 17.15
N ALA A 262 -7.69 -25.55 18.41
CA ALA A 262 -8.72 -26.05 19.32
C ALA A 262 -10.14 -25.66 18.86
N VAL A 263 -10.33 -24.41 18.41
CA VAL A 263 -11.63 -23.96 17.88
C VAL A 263 -11.99 -24.73 16.60
N MET A 264 -11.04 -24.89 15.68
CA MET A 264 -11.26 -25.60 14.43
C MET A 264 -11.59 -27.08 14.68
N GLN A 265 -10.85 -27.76 15.56
CA GLN A 265 -11.10 -29.16 15.90
C GLN A 265 -12.48 -29.37 16.51
N ALA A 266 -12.90 -28.50 17.45
CA ALA A 266 -14.22 -28.58 18.06
C ALA A 266 -15.34 -28.39 17.02
N MET A 267 -15.21 -27.36 16.18
CA MET A 267 -16.18 -27.06 15.13
C MET A 267 -16.26 -28.17 14.07
N VAL A 268 -15.12 -28.75 13.66
CA VAL A 268 -15.08 -29.89 12.74
C VAL A 268 -15.80 -31.09 13.35
N LYS A 269 -15.52 -31.41 14.62
CA LYS A 269 -16.18 -32.51 15.32
C LYS A 269 -17.71 -32.32 15.37
N GLU A 270 -18.18 -31.12 15.74
CA GLU A 270 -19.61 -30.80 15.75
C GLU A 270 -20.24 -30.91 14.35
N ALA A 271 -19.56 -30.40 13.32
CA ALA A 271 -20.03 -30.52 11.94
C ALA A 271 -20.10 -31.98 11.49
N ASP A 272 -19.15 -32.82 11.90
CA ASP A 272 -19.13 -34.24 11.57
C ASP A 272 -20.30 -35.01 12.23
N GLU A 273 -20.64 -34.67 13.47
CA GLU A 273 -21.82 -35.19 14.17
C GLU A 273 -23.12 -34.80 13.43
N ILE A 274 -23.23 -33.55 12.98
CA ILE A 274 -24.40 -33.09 12.20
C ILE A 274 -24.46 -33.80 10.85
N CYS A 275 -23.34 -33.91 10.13
CA CYS A 275 -23.26 -34.64 8.86
C CYS A 275 -23.74 -36.08 9.00
N SER A 276 -23.35 -36.78 10.08
CA SER A 276 -23.76 -38.15 10.35
C SER A 276 -25.28 -38.30 10.57
N ASN A 277 -25.91 -37.27 11.14
CA ASN A 277 -27.36 -37.24 11.34
C ASN A 277 -28.15 -36.85 10.09
N VAL A 278 -27.57 -35.99 9.23
CA VAL A 278 -28.24 -35.45 8.04
C VAL A 278 -28.06 -36.35 6.83
N PHE A 279 -26.84 -36.84 6.60
CA PHE A 279 -26.48 -37.60 5.41
C PHE A 279 -26.65 -39.11 5.62
N THR A 280 -27.88 -39.50 5.96
CA THR A 280 -28.26 -40.90 6.04
C THR A 280 -28.23 -41.55 4.64
N PRO A 281 -28.16 -42.89 4.55
CA PRO A 281 -28.23 -43.59 3.27
C PRO A 281 -29.46 -43.17 2.44
N GLU A 282 -30.61 -43.01 3.06
CA GLU A 282 -31.86 -42.60 2.40
C GLU A 282 -31.76 -41.17 1.85
N TYR A 283 -31.18 -40.25 2.62
CA TYR A 283 -30.95 -38.87 2.15
C TYR A 283 -30.00 -38.86 0.96
N ILE A 284 -28.88 -39.57 1.04
CA ILE A 284 -27.92 -39.71 -0.06
C ILE A 284 -28.62 -40.30 -1.28
N GLU A 285 -29.42 -41.36 -1.10
CA GLU A 285 -30.09 -41.99 -2.23
C GLU A 285 -31.12 -41.08 -2.91
N SER A 286 -31.78 -40.20 -2.14
CA SER A 286 -32.71 -39.20 -2.68
C SER A 286 -32.05 -38.06 -3.47
N GLN A 287 -30.74 -37.82 -3.32
CA GLN A 287 -30.07 -36.74 -4.05
C GLN A 287 -29.92 -37.09 -5.55
N PRO A 288 -30.10 -36.13 -6.47
CA PRO A 288 -29.95 -36.39 -7.90
C PRO A 288 -28.48 -36.60 -8.27
N TRP A 289 -28.25 -37.51 -9.22
CA TRP A 289 -26.94 -37.66 -9.85
C TRP A 289 -26.70 -36.53 -10.84
N THR A 290 -25.51 -35.93 -10.76
CA THR A 290 -24.97 -35.02 -11.78
C THR A 290 -23.92 -35.76 -12.59
N ASP A 291 -24.14 -35.91 -13.89
CA ASP A 291 -23.17 -36.50 -14.81
C ASP A 291 -22.04 -35.49 -15.09
N LEU A 292 -20.80 -35.90 -14.83
CA LEU A 292 -19.60 -35.07 -14.94
C LEU A 292 -18.93 -35.17 -16.33
N LEU A 293 -19.37 -36.10 -17.17
CA LEU A 293 -18.81 -36.35 -18.51
C LEU A 293 -19.72 -35.83 -19.64
N ARG A 294 -20.86 -35.21 -19.29
CA ARG A 294 -21.86 -34.77 -20.26
C ARG A 294 -22.40 -33.38 -19.94
N GLY A 295 -23.10 -32.80 -20.92
CA GLY A 295 -23.77 -31.51 -20.79
C GLY A 295 -22.81 -30.38 -20.43
N GLU A 296 -23.23 -29.50 -19.53
CA GLU A 296 -22.43 -28.36 -19.08
C GLU A 296 -21.14 -28.81 -18.35
N GLN A 297 -21.21 -29.90 -17.58
CA GLN A 297 -20.09 -30.37 -16.75
C GLN A 297 -18.90 -30.87 -17.58
N ALA A 298 -19.13 -31.44 -18.76
CA ALA A 298 -18.06 -31.89 -19.66
C ALA A 298 -17.07 -30.77 -20.03
N THR A 299 -17.52 -29.51 -20.03
CA THR A 299 -16.69 -28.34 -20.35
C THR A 299 -15.97 -27.74 -19.15
N ARG A 300 -16.21 -28.26 -17.94
CA ARG A 300 -15.70 -27.71 -16.67
C ARG A 300 -14.44 -28.38 -16.16
N TRP A 301 -13.93 -29.36 -16.90
CA TRP A 301 -12.66 -30.02 -16.62
C TRP A 301 -11.49 -29.07 -16.86
N VAL A 302 -10.61 -28.96 -15.86
CA VAL A 302 -9.42 -28.11 -15.91
C VAL A 302 -8.20 -29.01 -15.92
N LYS A 303 -7.26 -28.76 -16.84
CA LYS A 303 -6.00 -29.50 -16.93
C LYS A 303 -4.79 -28.61 -16.69
N SER A 304 -3.72 -29.18 -16.16
CA SER A 304 -2.42 -28.55 -16.07
C SER A 304 -1.76 -28.42 -17.46
N PRO A 305 -0.83 -27.46 -17.65
CA PRO A 305 -0.16 -27.24 -18.92
C PRO A 305 1.06 -28.17 -19.14
N ALA A 306 1.09 -29.37 -18.55
CA ALA A 306 2.21 -30.31 -18.71
C ALA A 306 2.37 -30.74 -20.19
N PRO A 307 3.59 -30.74 -20.77
CA PRO A 307 3.82 -31.20 -22.14
C PRO A 307 3.33 -32.64 -22.38
N GLY A 308 2.66 -32.88 -23.51
CA GLY A 308 2.08 -34.19 -23.85
C GLY A 308 0.82 -34.57 -23.09
N PHE A 309 0.54 -33.94 -21.94
CA PHE A 309 -0.62 -34.26 -21.12
C PHE A 309 -1.91 -33.88 -21.84
N SER A 310 -2.76 -34.88 -22.07
CA SER A 310 -3.99 -34.71 -22.83
C SER A 310 -5.16 -35.44 -22.17
N TYR A 311 -6.34 -34.87 -22.37
CA TYR A 311 -7.60 -35.53 -22.09
C TYR A 311 -8.57 -35.26 -23.23
N ASP A 312 -9.49 -36.19 -23.45
CA ASP A 312 -10.60 -36.04 -24.37
C ASP A 312 -11.86 -36.64 -23.74
N ILE A 313 -13.00 -36.00 -23.95
CA ILE A 313 -14.31 -36.58 -23.65
C ILE A 313 -14.96 -36.87 -24.98
N ASN A 314 -14.96 -38.14 -25.36
CA ASN A 314 -15.41 -38.55 -26.67
C ASN A 314 -16.94 -38.41 -26.82
N SER A 315 -17.46 -38.65 -28.03
CA SER A 315 -18.90 -38.54 -28.32
C SER A 315 -19.78 -39.53 -27.56
N ARG A 316 -19.20 -40.54 -26.89
CA ARG A 316 -19.92 -41.50 -26.03
C ARG A 316 -19.99 -41.04 -24.57
N GLY A 317 -19.32 -39.93 -24.23
CA GLY A 317 -19.21 -39.42 -22.87
C GLY A 317 -18.22 -40.22 -22.03
N GLU A 318 -17.17 -40.76 -22.65
CA GLU A 318 -16.05 -41.39 -21.95
C GLU A 318 -14.87 -40.42 -21.93
N LEU A 319 -14.33 -40.20 -20.73
CA LEU A 319 -13.13 -39.40 -20.52
C LEU A 319 -11.91 -40.29 -20.68
N ARG A 320 -11.05 -40.01 -21.65
CA ARG A 320 -9.74 -40.64 -21.82
C ARG A 320 -8.66 -39.68 -21.38
N ILE A 321 -7.73 -40.15 -20.55
CA ILE A 321 -6.61 -39.36 -20.04
C ILE A 321 -5.30 -40.06 -20.39
N ILE A 322 -4.36 -39.29 -20.95
CA ILE A 322 -3.02 -39.75 -21.32
C ILE A 322 -2.02 -38.86 -20.59
N GLY A 323 -1.12 -39.50 -19.85
CA GLY A 323 -0.07 -38.85 -19.08
C GLY A 323 0.89 -38.00 -19.94
N PRO A 324 1.73 -37.16 -19.29
CA PRO A 324 2.69 -36.31 -19.96
C PRO A 324 3.71 -37.06 -20.82
N ASP A 325 4.37 -36.31 -21.71
CA ASP A 325 5.50 -36.81 -22.50
C ASP A 325 6.70 -37.17 -21.59
N PRO A 326 7.58 -38.09 -22.02
CA PRO A 326 8.79 -38.45 -21.27
C PRO A 326 9.72 -37.28 -20.92
N GLU A 327 9.65 -36.18 -21.68
CA GLU A 327 10.44 -34.97 -21.45
C GLU A 327 9.82 -34.03 -20.38
N SER A 328 8.59 -34.32 -19.93
CA SER A 328 7.94 -33.54 -18.88
C SER A 328 8.70 -33.67 -17.56
N LYS A 329 8.82 -32.56 -16.83
CA LYS A 329 9.46 -32.54 -15.50
C LYS A 329 8.50 -32.84 -14.35
N GLY A 330 7.24 -33.12 -14.65
CA GLY A 330 6.22 -33.39 -13.64
C GLY A 330 4.97 -34.03 -14.20
N ASP A 331 4.07 -34.39 -13.28
CA ASP A 331 2.82 -35.06 -13.58
C ASP A 331 1.82 -34.12 -14.26
N GLY A 332 0.94 -34.71 -15.08
CA GLY A 332 -0.25 -34.05 -15.57
C GLY A 332 -1.30 -34.02 -14.47
N VAL A 333 -2.00 -32.90 -14.28
CA VAL A 333 -3.09 -32.80 -13.30
C VAL A 333 -4.35 -32.43 -14.02
N ILE A 334 -5.43 -33.17 -13.79
CA ILE A 334 -6.75 -32.84 -14.31
C ILE A 334 -7.77 -32.87 -13.17
N SER A 335 -8.66 -31.89 -13.13
CA SER A 335 -9.63 -31.71 -12.05
C SER A 335 -11.01 -31.33 -12.56
N ILE A 336 -12.02 -31.64 -11.74
CA ILE A 336 -13.40 -31.18 -11.91
C ILE A 336 -13.99 -30.79 -10.55
N GLY A 337 -14.79 -29.72 -10.53
CA GLY A 337 -15.36 -29.17 -9.31
C GLY A 337 -14.60 -27.96 -8.74
N ASP A 338 -13.58 -27.44 -9.44
CA ASP A 338 -12.76 -26.31 -8.98
C ASP A 338 -13.59 -25.05 -8.65
N LYS A 339 -14.64 -24.81 -9.44
CA LYS A 339 -15.57 -23.69 -9.23
C LYS A 339 -16.68 -24.01 -8.23
N ASP A 340 -17.06 -25.29 -8.10
CA ASP A 340 -18.16 -25.71 -7.24
C ASP A 340 -17.75 -25.88 -5.78
N LYS A 341 -16.46 -26.21 -5.54
CA LYS A 341 -15.88 -26.36 -4.20
C LYS A 341 -16.69 -27.35 -3.35
N TRP A 342 -16.66 -28.62 -3.70
CA TRP A 342 -17.43 -29.66 -3.01
C TRP A 342 -16.84 -29.99 -1.64
N ARG A 343 -17.71 -30.16 -0.64
CA ARG A 343 -17.32 -30.60 0.70
C ARG A 343 -17.72 -32.04 0.92
N ASP A 344 -19.00 -32.34 0.79
CA ASP A 344 -19.54 -33.65 1.08
C ASP A 344 -20.23 -34.18 -0.17
N PHE A 345 -19.81 -35.34 -0.64
CA PHE A 345 -20.29 -35.91 -1.87
C PHE A 345 -20.15 -37.43 -1.91
N VAL A 346 -20.94 -38.03 -2.79
CA VAL A 346 -20.76 -39.41 -3.23
C VAL A 346 -20.58 -39.39 -4.73
N ALA A 347 -19.48 -39.95 -5.22
CA ALA A 347 -19.21 -40.09 -6.62
C ALA A 347 -19.18 -41.56 -7.03
N GLU A 348 -19.59 -41.83 -8.26
CA GLU A 348 -19.43 -43.12 -8.91
C GLU A 348 -18.63 -42.92 -10.19
N LEU A 349 -17.63 -43.77 -10.39
CA LEU A 349 -16.89 -43.82 -11.63
C LEU A 349 -16.65 -45.25 -12.11
N ASP A 350 -16.76 -45.47 -13.42
CA ASP A 350 -16.37 -46.75 -14.05
C ASP A 350 -14.97 -46.56 -14.65
N LEU A 351 -13.94 -46.97 -13.91
CA LEU A 351 -12.52 -46.73 -14.21
C LEU A 351 -11.92 -47.90 -15.00
N GLU A 352 -11.24 -47.62 -16.11
CA GLU A 352 -10.44 -48.61 -16.84
C GLU A 352 -9.00 -48.12 -17.00
N ILE A 353 -8.03 -48.87 -16.45
CA ILE A 353 -6.61 -48.50 -16.55
C ILE A 353 -5.96 -49.30 -17.67
N THR A 354 -5.43 -48.59 -18.67
CA THR A 354 -4.69 -49.23 -19.78
C THR A 354 -3.27 -49.56 -19.36
N ARG A 355 -2.58 -48.62 -18.69
CA ARG A 355 -1.22 -48.79 -18.17
C ARG A 355 -0.85 -47.71 -17.15
N GLY A 356 0.16 -48.02 -16.34
CA GLY A 356 0.81 -47.07 -15.43
C GLY A 356 0.15 -47.01 -14.06
N LYS A 357 0.25 -45.82 -13.45
CA LYS A 357 -0.29 -45.50 -12.13
C LYS A 357 -0.74 -44.04 -12.08
N PHE A 358 -1.71 -43.71 -11.24
CA PHE A 358 -2.12 -42.33 -11.00
C PHE A 358 -2.72 -42.20 -9.60
N ASP A 359 -2.82 -40.97 -9.13
CA ASP A 359 -3.34 -40.64 -7.81
C ASP A 359 -4.64 -39.84 -7.95
N MET A 360 -5.71 -40.28 -7.29
CA MET A 360 -6.96 -39.53 -7.17
C MET A 360 -6.98 -38.76 -5.86
N TYR A 361 -7.17 -37.46 -5.95
CA TYR A 361 -7.28 -36.54 -4.84
C TYR A 361 -8.74 -36.13 -4.66
N VAL A 362 -9.20 -36.11 -3.41
CA VAL A 362 -10.51 -35.59 -3.04
C VAL A 362 -10.38 -34.29 -2.26
N ARG A 363 -11.30 -33.35 -2.47
CA ARG A 363 -11.24 -31.98 -1.90
C ARG A 363 -9.94 -31.25 -2.26
N ALA A 364 -9.47 -31.45 -3.49
CA ALA A 364 -8.26 -30.83 -4.00
C ALA A 364 -8.47 -29.31 -4.21
N PRO A 365 -7.65 -28.43 -3.61
CA PRO A 365 -7.72 -27.01 -3.91
C PRO A 365 -7.02 -26.71 -5.24
N VAL A 366 -7.48 -25.68 -5.93
CA VAL A 366 -6.99 -25.27 -7.27
C VAL A 366 -5.46 -25.03 -7.30
N SER A 367 -4.89 -24.60 -6.17
CA SER A 367 -3.51 -24.10 -6.12
C SER A 367 -2.44 -25.15 -5.79
N SER A 368 -2.78 -26.28 -5.18
CA SER A 368 -1.78 -27.24 -4.68
C SER A 368 -2.39 -28.59 -4.28
N LEU A 369 -1.71 -29.70 -4.60
CA LEU A 369 -2.08 -31.05 -4.14
C LEU A 369 -1.34 -31.48 -2.85
N VAL A 370 -0.56 -30.57 -2.25
CA VAL A 370 0.17 -30.86 -1.02
C VAL A 370 -0.80 -31.04 0.15
N ASN A 371 -0.62 -32.12 0.91
CA ASN A 371 -1.46 -32.50 2.05
C ASN A 371 -2.94 -32.75 1.72
N VAL A 372 -3.27 -33.04 0.47
CA VAL A 372 -4.63 -33.39 0.06
C VAL A 372 -4.86 -34.90 0.29
N PRO A 373 -6.05 -35.33 0.71
CA PRO A 373 -6.40 -36.76 0.76
C PRO A 373 -6.28 -37.40 -0.62
N VAL A 374 -5.65 -38.57 -0.69
CA VAL A 374 -5.22 -39.20 -1.95
C VAL A 374 -5.39 -40.71 -1.90
N TYR A 375 -5.83 -41.30 -3.01
CA TYR A 375 -5.90 -42.75 -3.24
C TYR A 375 -5.14 -43.08 -4.53
N GLY A 376 -4.18 -43.99 -4.44
CA GLY A 376 -3.36 -44.39 -5.58
C GLY A 376 -3.95 -45.59 -6.32
N PHE A 377 -3.88 -45.55 -7.64
CA PHE A 377 -4.22 -46.66 -8.53
C PHE A 377 -2.99 -47.09 -9.31
N THR A 378 -2.73 -48.39 -9.42
CA THR A 378 -1.56 -48.94 -10.10
C THR A 378 -1.91 -50.20 -10.88
N THR A 379 -1.19 -50.45 -11.98
CA THR A 379 -1.25 -51.71 -12.75
C THR A 379 -0.02 -52.59 -12.54
N GLU A 380 0.78 -52.26 -11.53
CA GLU A 380 2.02 -52.95 -11.16
C GLU A 380 2.12 -53.08 -9.64
N GLY A 381 2.66 -54.19 -9.15
CA GLY A 381 2.80 -54.49 -7.72
C GLY A 381 1.79 -55.52 -7.19
N GLU A 382 1.76 -55.67 -5.87
CA GLU A 382 0.88 -56.60 -5.16
C GLU A 382 -0.60 -56.17 -5.22
N ASP A 383 -0.85 -54.85 -5.20
CA ASP A 383 -2.18 -54.23 -5.30
C ASP A 383 -2.53 -53.79 -6.74
N ALA A 384 -1.96 -54.46 -7.74
CA ALA A 384 -2.14 -54.10 -9.14
C ALA A 384 -3.55 -54.43 -9.65
N LEU A 385 -4.21 -53.45 -10.27
CA LEU A 385 -5.44 -53.65 -11.01
C LEU A 385 -5.14 -54.23 -12.40
N ALA A 386 -6.01 -55.11 -12.88
CA ALA A 386 -5.89 -55.72 -14.19
C ALA A 386 -6.09 -54.67 -15.29
N ARG A 387 -5.21 -54.72 -16.30
CA ARG A 387 -5.23 -53.76 -17.42
C ARG A 387 -6.43 -54.02 -18.32
N GLY A 388 -7.11 -52.94 -18.73
CA GLY A 388 -8.28 -53.01 -19.62
C GLY A 388 -9.56 -53.53 -18.96
N THR A 389 -9.54 -53.83 -17.65
CA THR A 389 -10.73 -54.17 -16.88
C THR A 389 -11.38 -52.90 -16.37
N ALA A 390 -12.70 -52.78 -16.53
CA ALA A 390 -13.48 -51.68 -15.97
C ALA A 390 -13.88 -51.99 -14.52
N TYR A 391 -13.51 -51.11 -13.60
CA TYR A 391 -13.79 -51.19 -12.17
C TYR A 391 -14.88 -50.17 -11.81
N PRO A 392 -16.08 -50.61 -11.37
CA PRO A 392 -17.09 -49.71 -10.85
C PRO A 392 -16.67 -49.27 -9.44
N LEU A 393 -16.26 -48.02 -9.30
CA LEU A 393 -15.81 -47.44 -8.03
C LEU A 393 -16.87 -46.51 -7.47
N ARG A 394 -17.04 -46.56 -6.15
CA ARG A 394 -17.79 -45.58 -5.37
C ARG A 394 -16.83 -44.83 -4.46
N VAL A 395 -16.84 -43.52 -4.55
CA VAL A 395 -16.05 -42.62 -3.70
C VAL A 395 -17.01 -41.86 -2.81
N LYS A 396 -16.96 -42.07 -1.50
CA LYS A 396 -17.81 -41.37 -0.54
C LYS A 396 -16.92 -40.48 0.30
N VAL A 397 -17.21 -39.19 0.33
CA VAL A 397 -16.48 -38.19 1.11
C VAL A 397 -17.51 -37.44 1.94
N ILE A 398 -17.56 -37.74 3.24
CA ILE A 398 -18.53 -37.13 4.16
C ILE A 398 -17.82 -36.77 5.45
N ALA A 399 -18.03 -35.55 5.93
CA ALA A 399 -17.48 -35.08 7.19
C ALA A 399 -15.95 -35.21 7.19
N SER A 400 -15.37 -35.82 8.23
CA SER A 400 -13.95 -36.17 8.33
C SER A 400 -13.63 -37.61 7.94
N SER A 401 -14.44 -38.24 7.09
CA SER A 401 -14.26 -39.61 6.62
C SER A 401 -14.34 -39.66 5.09
N TRP A 402 -13.59 -40.59 4.51
CA TRP A 402 -13.78 -40.94 3.11
C TRP A 402 -13.36 -42.38 2.81
N GLU A 403 -13.99 -42.95 1.79
CA GLU A 403 -13.76 -44.32 1.35
C GLU A 403 -13.79 -44.40 -0.19
N VAL A 404 -13.02 -45.33 -0.73
CA VAL A 404 -13.06 -45.78 -2.12
C VAL A 404 -13.39 -47.27 -2.10
N SER A 405 -14.56 -47.63 -2.61
CA SER A 405 -15.04 -49.00 -2.63
C SER A 405 -15.42 -49.47 -4.03
N SER A 406 -15.47 -50.77 -4.23
CA SER A 406 -15.92 -51.39 -5.47
C SER A 406 -16.62 -52.71 -5.18
N ASP A 407 -17.59 -53.06 -6.01
CA ASP A 407 -18.24 -54.38 -5.99
C ASP A 407 -17.38 -55.46 -6.71
N SER A 408 -16.26 -55.07 -7.32
CA SER A 408 -15.34 -56.00 -7.97
C SER A 408 -14.55 -56.82 -6.95
N SER A 409 -14.55 -58.15 -7.11
CA SER A 409 -13.75 -59.06 -6.26
C SER A 409 -12.24 -58.87 -6.40
N GLU A 410 -11.80 -58.22 -7.48
CA GLU A 410 -10.39 -57.89 -7.74
C GLU A 410 -9.96 -56.58 -7.08
N PHE A 411 -10.89 -55.83 -6.49
CA PHE A 411 -10.61 -54.54 -5.88
C PHE A 411 -10.78 -54.62 -4.36
N SER A 412 -9.69 -54.42 -3.64
CA SER A 412 -9.73 -54.26 -2.19
C SER A 412 -10.26 -52.88 -1.85
N SER A 413 -11.51 -52.82 -1.39
CA SER A 413 -12.09 -51.56 -0.89
C SER A 413 -11.20 -50.97 0.19
N SER A 414 -11.01 -49.66 0.16
CA SER A 414 -10.29 -48.98 1.24
C SER A 414 -11.07 -49.12 2.54
N GLU A 415 -10.36 -49.27 3.66
CA GLU A 415 -10.96 -48.97 4.95
C GLU A 415 -11.40 -47.51 5.01
N ASP A 416 -12.29 -47.17 5.95
CA ASP A 416 -12.70 -45.80 6.19
C ASP A 416 -11.47 -44.96 6.58
N MET A 417 -11.05 -44.06 5.69
CA MET A 417 -9.85 -43.26 5.87
C MET A 417 -10.18 -41.96 6.59
N PRO A 418 -9.51 -41.63 7.70
CA PRO A 418 -9.76 -40.38 8.40
C PRO A 418 -9.21 -39.18 7.63
N LEU A 419 -10.03 -38.15 7.48
CA LEU A 419 -9.64 -36.83 7.00
C LEU A 419 -9.23 -35.96 8.17
N ILE A 420 -7.94 -35.66 8.25
CA ILE A 420 -7.41 -34.83 9.34
C ILE A 420 -7.94 -33.40 9.18
N TRP A 421 -8.41 -32.80 10.28
CA TRP A 421 -9.09 -31.50 10.31
C TRP A 421 -8.32 -30.33 9.67
N TRP A 422 -6.98 -30.38 9.63
CA TRP A 422 -6.13 -29.34 9.04
C TRP A 422 -5.90 -29.52 7.52
N LYS A 423 -6.30 -30.67 6.95
CA LYS A 423 -6.29 -30.88 5.50
C LYS A 423 -7.43 -30.10 4.83
N PRO A 424 -7.36 -29.83 3.52
CA PRO A 424 -8.45 -29.22 2.79
C PRO A 424 -9.78 -29.98 2.98
N ARG A 425 -10.81 -29.24 3.41
CA ARG A 425 -12.16 -29.77 3.65
C ARG A 425 -13.14 -29.44 2.52
N VAL A 426 -12.65 -28.76 1.50
CA VAL A 426 -13.42 -28.33 0.33
C VAL A 426 -12.53 -28.31 -0.90
N GLY A 427 -13.03 -28.77 -2.04
CA GLY A 427 -12.31 -28.69 -3.29
C GLY A 427 -12.88 -29.53 -4.41
N ALA A 428 -12.07 -29.72 -5.44
CA ALA A 428 -12.34 -30.54 -6.61
C ALA A 428 -12.07 -32.04 -6.34
N ILE A 429 -12.46 -32.88 -7.28
CA ILE A 429 -11.82 -34.19 -7.48
C ILE A 429 -10.73 -33.97 -8.54
N ALA A 430 -9.51 -34.40 -8.25
CA ALA A 430 -8.37 -34.25 -9.16
C ALA A 430 -7.62 -35.56 -9.35
N PHE A 431 -6.98 -35.72 -10.50
CA PHE A 431 -6.11 -36.84 -10.82
C PHE A 431 -4.71 -36.32 -11.13
N SER A 432 -3.69 -36.81 -10.41
CA SER A 432 -2.28 -36.63 -10.79
C SER A 432 -1.84 -37.83 -11.60
N VAL A 433 -1.36 -37.56 -12.82
CA VAL A 433 -1.12 -38.54 -13.88
C VAL A 433 0.35 -38.47 -14.28
N PRO A 434 1.19 -39.37 -13.76
CA PRO A 434 2.57 -39.54 -14.17
C PRO A 434 2.76 -39.87 -15.65
N ILE A 435 4.02 -39.74 -16.10
CA ILE A 435 4.48 -40.17 -17.43
C ILE A 435 4.20 -41.66 -17.64
N GLY A 436 3.74 -42.01 -18.85
CA GLY A 436 3.51 -43.40 -19.24
C GLY A 436 2.18 -43.99 -18.75
N THR A 437 1.34 -43.19 -18.08
CA THR A 437 0.02 -43.59 -17.61
C THR A 437 -1.06 -43.31 -18.64
N GLU A 438 -2.01 -44.24 -18.77
CA GLU A 438 -3.20 -44.08 -19.61
C GLU A 438 -4.38 -44.81 -18.97
N PHE A 439 -5.51 -44.12 -18.87
CA PHE A 439 -6.75 -44.67 -18.34
C PHE A 439 -7.97 -43.95 -18.95
N SER A 440 -9.14 -44.57 -18.82
CA SER A 440 -10.41 -43.94 -19.16
C SER A 440 -11.44 -44.09 -18.04
N ILE A 441 -12.39 -43.17 -18.02
CA ILE A 441 -13.54 -43.16 -17.13
C ILE A 441 -14.79 -43.16 -18.01
N LYS A 442 -15.53 -44.27 -18.03
CA LYS A 442 -16.70 -44.47 -18.90
C LYS A 442 -17.99 -43.89 -18.34
N LYS A 443 -18.02 -43.72 -17.03
CA LYS A 443 -19.11 -43.11 -16.26
C LYS A 443 -18.44 -42.31 -15.17
N PHE A 444 -18.85 -41.05 -14.99
CA PHE A 444 -18.47 -40.29 -13.82
C PHE A 444 -19.65 -39.43 -13.41
N ARG A 445 -20.23 -39.70 -12.25
CA ARG A 445 -21.36 -38.95 -11.72
C ARG A 445 -21.19 -38.68 -10.23
N ILE A 446 -21.79 -37.59 -9.77
CA ILE A 446 -21.67 -37.14 -8.38
C ILE A 446 -23.03 -36.76 -7.80
N LYS A 447 -23.22 -37.07 -6.52
CA LYS A 447 -24.26 -36.54 -5.64
C LYS A 447 -23.58 -35.55 -4.69
N VAL A 448 -23.85 -34.26 -4.87
CA VAL A 448 -23.34 -33.22 -3.97
C VAL A 448 -24.29 -33.07 -2.79
N LEU A 449 -23.76 -33.25 -1.58
CA LEU A 449 -24.51 -33.15 -0.33
C LEU A 449 -24.32 -31.77 0.31
N ARG A 450 -23.09 -31.22 0.21
CA ARG A 450 -22.71 -29.88 0.67
C ARG A 450 -21.65 -29.24 -0.20
#